data_AF-A0A523MG71-F1
#
_entry.id   AF-A0A523MG71-F1
#
_cell.length_a   1.000
_cell.length_b   1.000
_cell.length_c   1.000
_cell.angle_alpha   90.00
_cell.angle_beta   90.00
_cell.angle_gamma   90.00
#
_symmetry.space_group_name_H-M   'P 1'
#
loop_
_entity.id
_entity.type
_entity.pdbx_description
1 polymer ?
#
loop_
_entity_poly.entity_id
_entity_poly.type
_entity_poly.pdbx_seq_one_letter_code
_entity_poly.pdbx_strand_id
1 'polypeptide(L)'
;MSVPKPAALGIMVILGIGGAIAAAGLFQRWTEERAYERLMAHGEELAGLYCGTCHLQPAPDILPKRSWEPALGYMGYWLGMRNLDYLADHPDFVQENVFSRLEVLERENVLRSEAALEESEWAALRHYYIESAPADALPQADRPELSWQLPMFEIIETNYPIPVAVTTLVRIRESTSEIYIGDAVAQTLTILDGDGRVKAGPMRAPRAISPIDIEFVGDTAYVGSIGDLLATRPSAAGPAHIAAIELTDQSIAAAEFEVVIDNLFRMADMNVLDLNGDNQVDFIVSGFGAIAGNVSWYESQPDGSYQEHVLVALPGAVKTEPYDFNGDGLLDIMILLSDAREGLHILENQGGNEFELHTIFVTHPAYGHTYFELQDFNADGAMDVLVVNGDNVDSDPYNTNKNYHGVRIYLNRGDYQFEEAFFYPLYGAFIAKSADFDDDGDLDIVVSSFYPDFSSGARESFIYLENQGE
;
A
#
# COMPACT_ATOMS: atom_id res chain seq x y z
N MET A 1 -92.91 33.96 -31.25
CA MET A 1 -92.14 34.55 -30.14
C MET A 1 -91.04 33.57 -29.80
N SER A 2 -89.79 34.00 -30.00
CA SER A 2 -88.57 33.25 -29.73
C SER A 2 -88.17 33.37 -28.26
N VAL A 3 -87.84 32.25 -27.62
CA VAL A 3 -87.06 32.21 -26.37
C VAL A 3 -85.83 31.28 -26.61
N PRO A 4 -84.60 31.69 -26.24
CA PRO A 4 -83.39 30.88 -26.40
C PRO A 4 -83.00 30.05 -25.14
N LYS A 5 -82.01 29.16 -25.34
CA LYS A 5 -81.34 28.12 -24.50
C LYS A 5 -80.90 28.51 -23.05
N PRO A 6 -80.43 27.53 -22.21
CA PRO A 6 -79.01 27.08 -22.21
C PRO A 6 -78.88 25.53 -22.19
N ALA A 7 -77.93 24.82 -22.82
CA ALA A 7 -76.49 24.95 -23.09
C ALA A 7 -75.55 24.62 -21.90
N ALA A 8 -75.08 23.36 -21.90
CA ALA A 8 -73.77 22.83 -21.55
C ALA A 8 -72.96 23.51 -20.41
N LEU A 9 -72.93 22.86 -19.25
CA LEU A 9 -71.87 22.97 -18.24
C LEU A 9 -71.50 21.53 -17.84
N GLY A 10 -70.37 21.00 -18.29
CA GLY A 10 -70.02 19.62 -17.92
C GLY A 10 -68.73 18.99 -18.44
N ILE A 11 -67.91 19.67 -19.28
CA ILE A 11 -66.68 19.07 -19.84
C ILE A 11 -65.40 19.91 -19.59
N MET A 12 -65.50 21.08 -18.95
CA MET A 12 -64.33 21.96 -18.73
C MET A 12 -63.62 21.82 -17.37
N VAL A 13 -64.12 20.97 -16.47
CA VAL A 13 -63.55 20.82 -15.11
C VAL A 13 -62.61 19.62 -14.97
N ILE A 14 -62.77 18.57 -15.79
CA ILE A 14 -61.95 17.36 -15.69
C ILE A 14 -60.55 17.55 -16.31
N LEU A 15 -60.41 18.38 -17.36
CA LEU A 15 -59.10 18.73 -17.94
C LEU A 15 -58.29 19.69 -17.06
N GLY A 16 -58.93 20.58 -16.31
CA GLY A 16 -58.25 21.51 -15.40
C GLY A 16 -57.68 20.84 -14.14
N ILE A 17 -58.39 19.84 -13.60
CA ILE A 17 -57.92 19.07 -12.43
C ILE A 17 -56.79 18.11 -12.82
N GLY A 18 -56.89 17.43 -13.97
CA GLY A 18 -55.81 16.57 -14.48
C GLY A 18 -54.52 17.36 -14.78
N GLY A 19 -54.63 18.56 -15.35
CA GLY A 19 -53.50 19.46 -15.59
C GLY A 19 -52.87 20.02 -14.30
N ALA A 20 -53.69 20.34 -13.28
CA ALA A 20 -53.19 20.82 -11.99
C ALA A 20 -52.51 19.72 -11.16
N ILE A 21 -53.01 18.48 -11.18
CA ILE A 21 -52.36 17.33 -10.53
C ILE A 21 -51.04 16.99 -11.24
N ALA A 22 -51.02 17.00 -12.58
CA ALA A 22 -49.78 16.80 -13.34
C ALA A 22 -48.76 17.92 -13.10
N ALA A 23 -49.18 19.17 -13.02
CA ALA A 23 -48.30 20.30 -12.71
C ALA A 23 -47.79 20.28 -11.26
N ALA A 24 -48.63 19.89 -10.30
CA ALA A 24 -48.21 19.69 -8.91
C ALA A 24 -47.21 18.53 -8.77
N GLY A 25 -47.43 17.41 -9.47
CA GLY A 25 -46.49 16.29 -9.51
C GLY A 25 -45.16 16.64 -10.17
N LEU A 26 -45.18 17.42 -11.26
CA LEU A 26 -43.95 17.93 -11.90
C LEU A 26 -43.21 18.92 -11.00
N PHE A 27 -43.93 19.80 -10.31
CA PHE A 27 -43.34 20.75 -9.36
C PHE A 27 -42.72 20.04 -8.16
N GLN A 28 -43.42 19.05 -7.59
CA GLN A 28 -42.91 18.24 -6.49
C GLN A 28 -41.64 17.49 -6.89
N ARG A 29 -41.67 16.80 -8.04
CA ARG A 29 -40.50 16.09 -8.58
C ARG A 29 -39.31 17.03 -8.81
N TRP A 30 -39.55 18.22 -9.34
CA TRP A 30 -38.53 19.25 -9.51
C TRP A 30 -37.97 19.78 -8.17
N THR A 31 -38.81 19.94 -7.14
CA THR A 31 -38.33 20.32 -5.81
C THR A 31 -37.52 19.22 -5.13
N GLU A 32 -37.90 17.95 -5.34
CA GLU A 32 -37.17 16.78 -4.84
C GLU A 32 -35.83 16.63 -5.56
N GLU A 33 -35.79 16.77 -6.88
CA GLU A 33 -34.55 16.77 -7.68
C GLU A 33 -33.59 17.88 -7.21
N ARG A 34 -34.07 19.10 -7.01
CA ARG A 34 -33.23 20.20 -6.46
C ARG A 34 -32.81 20.01 -5.02
N ALA A 35 -33.59 19.29 -4.21
CA ALA A 35 -33.20 18.96 -2.85
C ALA A 35 -32.11 17.90 -2.85
N TYR A 36 -32.24 16.88 -3.71
CA TYR A 36 -31.24 15.85 -3.94
C TYR A 36 -29.93 16.43 -4.47
N GLU A 37 -29.97 17.26 -5.52
CA GLU A 37 -28.77 17.93 -6.06
C GLU A 37 -28.03 18.74 -4.99
N ARG A 38 -28.77 19.45 -4.12
CA ARG A 38 -28.18 20.21 -3.00
C ARG A 38 -27.58 19.30 -1.93
N LEU A 39 -28.21 18.16 -1.64
CA LEU A 39 -27.68 17.18 -0.69
C LEU A 39 -26.38 16.58 -1.21
N MET A 40 -26.32 16.20 -2.50
CA MET A 40 -25.12 15.64 -3.12
C MET A 40 -23.97 16.65 -3.14
N ALA A 41 -24.22 17.89 -3.57
CA ALA A 41 -23.20 18.94 -3.58
C ALA A 41 -22.68 19.28 -2.18
N HIS A 42 -23.57 19.29 -1.17
CA HIS A 42 -23.19 19.52 0.21
C HIS A 42 -22.36 18.35 0.77
N GLY A 43 -22.73 17.11 0.47
CA GLY A 43 -21.96 15.92 0.87
C GLY A 43 -20.56 15.90 0.23
N GLU A 44 -20.46 16.28 -1.03
CA GLU A 44 -19.18 16.43 -1.75
C GLU A 44 -18.29 17.51 -1.12
N GLU A 45 -18.86 18.68 -0.79
CA GLU A 45 -18.15 19.77 -0.10
C GLU A 45 -17.61 19.32 1.26
N LEU A 46 -18.44 18.61 2.05
CA LEU A 46 -18.03 18.04 3.33
C LEU A 46 -16.91 17.00 3.15
N ALA A 47 -17.01 16.14 2.14
CA ALA A 47 -15.95 15.18 1.83
C ALA A 47 -14.61 15.88 1.52
N GLY A 48 -14.62 16.96 0.74
CA GLY A 48 -13.43 17.76 0.46
C GLY A 48 -12.85 18.41 1.71
N LEU A 49 -13.71 18.91 2.61
CA LEU A 49 -13.29 19.58 3.85
C LEU A 49 -12.68 18.61 4.87
N TYR A 50 -13.24 17.41 5.03
CA TYR A 50 -12.89 16.50 6.11
C TYR A 50 -12.03 15.30 5.67
N CYS A 51 -12.14 14.80 4.45
CA CYS A 51 -11.31 13.68 3.98
C CYS A 51 -9.93 14.19 3.51
N GLY A 52 -9.87 15.37 2.89
CA GLY A 52 -8.63 15.95 2.36
C GLY A 52 -7.59 16.36 3.41
N THR A 53 -7.97 16.38 4.70
CA THR A 53 -7.04 16.73 5.79
C THR A 53 -6.07 15.62 6.11
N CYS A 54 -6.51 14.36 6.02
CA CYS A 54 -5.70 13.20 6.37
C CYS A 54 -4.89 12.70 5.18
N HIS A 55 -5.56 12.56 4.02
CA HIS A 55 -5.01 11.98 2.80
C HIS A 55 -5.57 12.67 1.56
N LEU A 56 -5.16 12.23 0.36
CA LEU A 56 -5.79 12.67 -0.88
C LEU A 56 -7.28 12.27 -0.86
N GLN A 57 -8.19 13.19 -1.18
CA GLN A 57 -9.62 12.89 -1.19
C GLN A 57 -9.91 11.75 -2.17
N PRO A 58 -10.45 10.60 -1.71
CA PRO A 58 -10.77 9.49 -2.59
C PRO A 58 -12.00 9.82 -3.45
N ALA A 59 -11.94 9.46 -4.73
CA ALA A 59 -13.10 9.57 -5.62
C ALA A 59 -14.13 8.46 -5.30
N PRO A 60 -15.45 8.68 -5.40
CA PRO A 60 -16.43 7.65 -5.06
C PRO A 60 -16.36 6.35 -5.87
N ASP A 61 -15.72 6.37 -7.04
CA ASP A 61 -15.63 5.22 -7.94
C ASP A 61 -14.48 4.26 -7.63
N ILE A 62 -13.61 4.56 -6.67
CA ILE A 62 -12.49 3.68 -6.27
C ILE A 62 -12.93 2.41 -5.54
N LEU A 63 -14.17 2.38 -5.04
CA LEU A 63 -14.79 1.28 -4.31
C LEU A 63 -16.28 1.16 -4.67
N PRO A 64 -16.87 -0.04 -4.65
CA PRO A 64 -18.32 -0.21 -4.82
C PRO A 64 -19.09 0.25 -3.59
N LYS A 65 -20.39 0.52 -3.75
CA LYS A 65 -21.29 0.97 -2.67
C LYS A 65 -21.13 0.16 -1.38
N ARG A 66 -21.12 -1.18 -1.49
CA ARG A 66 -21.02 -2.10 -0.35
C ARG A 66 -19.74 -1.93 0.47
N SER A 67 -18.64 -1.53 -0.17
CA SER A 67 -17.32 -1.40 0.46
C SER A 67 -17.10 0.00 1.04
N TRP A 68 -17.79 1.01 0.50
CA TRP A 68 -17.79 2.35 1.07
C TRP A 68 -18.40 2.42 2.46
N GLU A 69 -19.46 1.65 2.74
CA GLU A 69 -20.15 1.70 4.05
C GLU A 69 -19.19 1.39 5.22
N PRO A 70 -18.45 0.26 5.24
CA PRO A 70 -17.47 0.01 6.29
C PRO A 70 -16.26 0.96 6.26
N ALA A 71 -15.80 1.38 5.07
CA ALA A 71 -14.71 2.35 4.95
C ALA A 71 -15.07 3.70 5.60
N LEU A 72 -16.31 4.17 5.39
CA LEU A 72 -16.89 5.34 6.06
C LEU A 72 -17.05 5.10 7.56
N GLY A 73 -17.36 3.88 8.00
CA GLY A 73 -17.33 3.51 9.42
C GLY A 73 -15.97 3.78 10.06
N TYR A 74 -14.89 3.32 9.42
CA TYR A 74 -13.54 3.55 9.91
C TYR A 74 -13.15 5.04 9.89
N MET A 75 -13.37 5.74 8.78
CA MET A 75 -13.12 7.19 8.69
C MET A 75 -13.96 7.98 9.71
N GLY A 76 -15.17 7.51 9.99
CA GLY A 76 -16.06 8.11 10.98
C GLY A 76 -15.42 8.17 12.36
N TYR A 77 -14.72 7.11 12.79
CA TYR A 77 -14.05 7.10 14.09
C TYR A 77 -12.97 8.17 14.22
N TRP A 78 -12.20 8.44 13.16
CA TRP A 78 -11.23 9.54 13.13
C TRP A 78 -11.89 10.90 13.31
N LEU A 79 -13.12 11.05 12.82
CA LEU A 79 -13.94 12.26 12.95
C LEU A 79 -14.76 12.27 14.25
N GLY A 80 -14.64 11.27 15.12
CA GLY A 80 -15.43 11.15 16.36
C GLY A 80 -16.87 10.66 16.14
N MET A 81 -17.22 10.22 14.93
CA MET A 81 -18.52 9.64 14.59
C MET A 81 -18.55 8.17 15.04
N ARG A 82 -19.35 7.87 16.06
CA ARG A 82 -19.44 6.52 16.66
C ARG A 82 -20.74 5.79 16.35
N ASN A 83 -21.73 6.47 15.78
CA ASN A 83 -22.96 5.83 15.35
C ASN A 83 -22.71 5.01 14.08
N LEU A 84 -22.85 3.68 14.20
CA LEU A 84 -22.72 2.71 13.12
C LEU A 84 -24.02 1.92 12.89
N ASP A 85 -25.18 2.44 13.28
CA ASP A 85 -26.47 1.76 13.12
C ASP A 85 -26.74 1.37 11.66
N TYR A 86 -26.16 2.11 10.70
CA TYR A 86 -26.25 1.82 9.28
C TYR A 86 -25.50 0.56 8.85
N LEU A 87 -24.59 0.03 9.67
CA LEU A 87 -23.90 -1.23 9.43
C LEU A 87 -24.63 -2.45 10.02
N ALA A 88 -25.76 -2.25 10.72
CA ALA A 88 -26.45 -3.33 11.43
C ALA A 88 -26.94 -4.47 10.52
N ASP A 89 -27.21 -4.16 9.25
CA ASP A 89 -27.65 -5.14 8.24
C ASP A 89 -26.48 -5.82 7.50
N HIS A 90 -25.23 -5.43 7.77
CA HIS A 90 -24.05 -6.09 7.19
C HIS A 90 -23.71 -7.40 7.92
N PRO A 91 -23.01 -8.33 7.25
CA PRO A 91 -22.51 -9.55 7.90
C PRO A 91 -21.61 -9.27 9.11
N ASP A 92 -21.58 -10.19 10.07
CA ASP A 92 -20.81 -10.06 11.32
C ASP A 92 -19.32 -9.73 11.07
N PHE A 93 -18.69 -10.36 10.07
CA PHE A 93 -17.27 -10.11 9.75
C PHE A 93 -16.98 -8.66 9.33
N VAL A 94 -17.96 -7.97 8.73
CA VAL A 94 -17.84 -6.55 8.34
C VAL A 94 -17.90 -5.67 9.57
N GLN A 95 -18.84 -5.96 10.47
CA GLN A 95 -18.98 -5.23 11.72
C GLN A 95 -17.74 -5.43 12.59
N GLU A 96 -17.26 -6.67 12.75
CA GLU A 96 -16.03 -7.01 13.47
C GLU A 96 -14.80 -6.32 12.88
N ASN A 97 -14.67 -6.27 11.54
CA ASN A 97 -13.60 -5.53 10.88
C ASN A 97 -13.58 -4.06 11.31
N VAL A 98 -14.72 -3.36 11.20
CA VAL A 98 -14.83 -1.94 11.58
C VAL A 98 -14.57 -1.77 13.08
N PHE A 99 -15.17 -2.58 13.94
CA PHE A 99 -14.95 -2.50 15.40
C PHE A 99 -13.49 -2.71 15.80
N SER A 100 -12.78 -3.64 15.17
CA SER A 100 -11.35 -3.86 15.45
C SER A 100 -10.51 -2.61 15.16
N ARG A 101 -10.90 -1.78 14.19
CA ARG A 101 -10.21 -0.51 13.89
C ARG A 101 -10.41 0.52 14.99
N LEU A 102 -11.56 0.53 15.67
CA LEU A 102 -11.76 1.39 16.85
C LEU A 102 -10.77 1.03 17.95
N GLU A 103 -10.57 -0.26 18.23
CA GLU A 103 -9.61 -0.73 19.24
C GLU A 103 -8.18 -0.28 18.92
N VAL A 104 -7.80 -0.29 17.63
CA VAL A 104 -6.51 0.25 17.17
C VAL A 104 -6.41 1.74 17.48
N LEU A 105 -7.42 2.55 17.13
CA LEU A 105 -7.39 3.99 17.39
C LEU A 105 -7.41 4.33 18.90
N GLU A 106 -8.09 3.52 19.73
CA GLU A 106 -8.08 3.63 21.18
C GLU A 106 -6.71 3.31 21.76
N ARG A 107 -6.08 2.22 21.30
CA ARG A 107 -4.73 1.81 21.70
C ARG A 107 -3.68 2.87 21.36
N GLU A 108 -3.85 3.54 20.23
CA GLU A 108 -2.95 4.59 19.74
C GLU A 108 -3.26 5.96 20.37
N ASN A 109 -4.35 6.07 21.13
CA ASN A 109 -4.81 7.29 21.79
C ASN A 109 -4.96 8.48 20.81
N VAL A 110 -5.48 8.21 19.61
CA VAL A 110 -5.69 9.20 18.54
C VAL A 110 -7.15 9.58 18.31
N LEU A 111 -8.08 8.96 19.04
CA LEU A 111 -9.49 9.29 18.92
C LEU A 111 -9.81 10.70 19.40
N ARG A 112 -10.68 11.37 18.66
CA ARG A 112 -11.27 12.64 19.09
C ARG A 112 -12.25 12.43 20.23
N SER A 113 -12.24 13.37 21.18
CA SER A 113 -13.23 13.44 22.26
C SER A 113 -14.58 14.02 21.81
N GLU A 114 -14.58 14.84 20.76
CA GLU A 114 -15.76 15.51 20.20
C GLU A 114 -15.87 15.24 18.69
N ALA A 115 -17.10 15.11 18.21
CA ALA A 115 -17.38 14.90 16.79
C ALA A 115 -16.96 16.13 15.96
N ALA A 116 -16.35 15.89 14.81
CA ALA A 116 -15.84 16.93 13.91
C ALA A 116 -16.95 17.65 13.13
N LEU A 117 -18.13 17.04 13.04
CA LEU A 117 -19.28 17.47 12.27
C LEU A 117 -20.58 16.95 12.92
N GLU A 118 -21.72 17.57 12.60
CA GLU A 118 -23.02 17.10 13.06
C GLU A 118 -23.40 15.75 12.41
N GLU A 119 -24.23 14.95 13.08
CA GLU A 119 -24.72 13.66 12.53
C GLU A 119 -25.44 13.81 11.18
N SER A 120 -26.12 14.95 10.96
CA SER A 120 -26.77 15.30 9.69
C SER A 120 -25.76 15.56 8.57
N GLU A 121 -24.66 16.25 8.88
CA GLU A 121 -23.56 16.51 7.95
C GLU A 121 -22.83 15.21 7.61
N TRP A 122 -22.56 14.37 8.62
CA TRP A 122 -21.98 13.05 8.41
C TRP A 122 -22.87 12.16 7.53
N ALA A 123 -24.18 12.18 7.75
CA ALA A 123 -25.14 11.47 6.91
C ALA A 123 -25.13 12.00 5.46
N ALA A 124 -25.01 13.32 5.24
CA ALA A 124 -24.92 13.91 3.91
C ALA A 124 -23.62 13.51 3.18
N LEU A 125 -22.48 13.57 3.87
CA LEU A 125 -21.18 13.13 3.35
C LEU A 125 -21.23 11.65 2.95
N ARG A 126 -21.72 10.78 3.84
CA ARG A 126 -21.89 9.36 3.55
C ARG A 126 -22.81 9.13 2.35
N HIS A 127 -23.94 9.83 2.30
CA HIS A 127 -24.89 9.71 1.21
C HIS A 127 -24.26 10.04 -0.14
N TYR A 128 -23.40 11.07 -0.19
CA TYR A 128 -22.65 11.40 -1.40
C TYR A 128 -21.80 10.22 -1.91
N TYR A 129 -20.98 9.61 -1.05
CA TYR A 129 -20.15 8.47 -1.45
C TYR A 129 -20.99 7.25 -1.85
N ILE A 130 -21.99 6.87 -1.05
CA ILE A 130 -22.82 5.68 -1.31
C ILE A 130 -23.66 5.84 -2.57
N GLU A 131 -24.21 7.02 -2.85
CA GLU A 131 -25.00 7.22 -4.07
C GLU A 131 -24.14 7.35 -5.33
N SER A 132 -22.96 7.98 -5.22
CA SER A 132 -22.05 8.20 -6.36
C SER A 132 -21.20 6.98 -6.70
N ALA A 133 -20.97 6.07 -5.76
CA ALA A 133 -20.19 4.87 -5.99
C ALA A 133 -20.89 3.88 -6.94
N PRO A 134 -20.13 3.11 -7.74
CA PRO A 134 -20.69 2.08 -8.60
C PRO A 134 -21.25 0.92 -7.77
N ALA A 135 -22.24 0.21 -8.32
CA ALA A 135 -22.84 -0.94 -7.64
C ALA A 135 -21.82 -2.08 -7.44
N ASP A 136 -21.00 -2.32 -8.46
CA ASP A 136 -19.91 -3.29 -8.48
C ASP A 136 -18.58 -2.56 -8.71
N ALA A 137 -17.47 -3.22 -8.35
CA ALA A 137 -16.15 -2.67 -8.62
C ALA A 137 -15.95 -2.48 -10.12
N LEU A 138 -15.24 -1.40 -10.50
CA LEU A 138 -14.89 -1.19 -11.89
C LEU A 138 -13.97 -2.32 -12.39
N PRO A 139 -14.11 -2.76 -13.65
CA PRO A 139 -13.21 -3.76 -14.21
C PRO A 139 -11.82 -3.16 -14.47
N GLN A 140 -10.78 -4.01 -14.47
CA GLN A 140 -9.47 -3.64 -14.99
C GLN A 140 -9.52 -3.30 -16.47
N ALA A 141 -8.54 -2.52 -16.94
CA ALA A 141 -8.33 -2.29 -18.36
C ALA A 141 -8.07 -3.60 -19.10
N ASP A 142 -8.38 -3.63 -20.40
CA ASP A 142 -8.09 -4.77 -21.25
C ASP A 142 -6.57 -5.04 -21.29
N ARG A 143 -6.20 -6.32 -21.26
CA ARG A 143 -4.82 -6.79 -21.33
C ARG A 143 -4.69 -7.93 -22.35
N PRO A 144 -3.47 -8.23 -22.82
CA PRO A 144 -3.22 -9.37 -23.72
C PRO A 144 -3.74 -10.70 -23.14
N GLU A 145 -4.07 -11.63 -24.03
CA GLU A 145 -4.46 -12.98 -23.63
C GLU A 145 -3.27 -13.71 -23.00
N LEU A 146 -3.50 -14.36 -21.85
CA LEU A 146 -2.44 -15.04 -21.11
C LEU A 146 -2.06 -16.38 -21.72
N SER A 147 -0.75 -16.61 -21.86
CA SER A 147 -0.17 -17.93 -21.98
C SER A 147 -0.02 -18.55 -20.59
N TRP A 148 -0.62 -19.72 -20.35
CA TRP A 148 -0.45 -20.49 -19.10
C TRP A 148 0.79 -21.39 -19.10
N GLN A 149 1.72 -21.15 -20.01
CA GLN A 149 2.99 -21.86 -20.11
C GLN A 149 4.12 -20.89 -19.79
N LEU A 150 5.03 -21.33 -18.92
CA LEU A 150 6.25 -20.61 -18.54
C LEU A 150 7.46 -21.49 -18.88
N PRO A 151 7.77 -21.69 -20.18
CA PRO A 151 8.78 -22.67 -20.61
C PRO A 151 10.20 -22.35 -20.13
N MET A 152 10.46 -21.11 -19.72
CA MET A 152 11.76 -20.65 -19.19
C MET A 152 11.91 -20.88 -17.68
N PHE A 153 10.83 -21.23 -16.98
CA PHE A 153 10.84 -21.39 -15.53
C PHE A 153 10.69 -22.86 -15.13
N GLU A 154 11.54 -23.31 -14.22
CA GLU A 154 11.44 -24.63 -13.58
C GLU A 154 11.02 -24.45 -12.11
N ILE A 155 10.10 -25.30 -11.64
CA ILE A 155 9.67 -25.33 -10.25
C ILE A 155 10.56 -26.29 -9.48
N ILE A 156 11.31 -25.77 -8.50
CA ILE A 156 12.11 -26.56 -7.57
C ILE A 156 11.34 -26.70 -6.25
N GLU A 157 10.98 -27.94 -5.89
CA GLU A 157 10.38 -28.23 -4.59
C GLU A 157 11.46 -28.27 -3.50
N THR A 158 11.31 -27.44 -2.47
CA THR A 158 12.24 -27.41 -1.33
C THR A 158 11.93 -28.53 -0.33
N ASN A 159 12.94 -29.00 0.41
CA ASN A 159 12.72 -29.91 1.55
C ASN A 159 12.58 -29.15 2.89
N TYR A 160 12.43 -27.82 2.81
CA TYR A 160 12.19 -26.97 3.96
C TYR A 160 10.82 -27.32 4.58
N PRO A 161 10.74 -27.62 5.89
CA PRO A 161 9.49 -27.99 6.51
C PRO A 161 8.58 -26.76 6.64
N ILE A 162 7.36 -26.81 6.09
CA ILE A 162 6.38 -25.72 6.14
C ILE A 162 5.11 -26.17 6.87
N PRO A 163 5.04 -26.11 8.22
CA PRO A 163 3.82 -26.42 8.95
C PRO A 163 2.77 -25.31 8.80
N VAL A 164 3.20 -24.04 8.89
CA VAL A 164 2.42 -22.82 8.70
C VAL A 164 3.35 -21.81 8.04
N ALA A 165 3.07 -21.40 6.80
CA ALA A 165 3.92 -20.49 6.05
C ALA A 165 3.67 -19.03 6.46
N VAL A 166 4.45 -18.52 7.42
CA VAL A 166 4.59 -17.07 7.66
C VAL A 166 6.03 -16.68 7.35
N THR A 167 6.38 -16.87 6.07
CA THR A 167 7.69 -16.51 5.55
C THR A 167 7.75 -15.00 5.38
N THR A 168 8.62 -14.35 6.15
CA THR A 168 8.78 -12.89 6.14
C THR A 168 10.06 -12.43 5.45
N LEU A 169 10.96 -13.36 5.11
CA LEU A 169 12.19 -13.09 4.38
C LEU A 169 12.46 -14.25 3.41
N VAL A 170 12.75 -13.89 2.16
CA VAL A 170 13.44 -14.73 1.18
C VAL A 170 14.55 -13.89 0.57
N ARG A 171 15.82 -14.27 0.80
CA ARG A 171 16.98 -13.58 0.21
C ARG A 171 17.87 -14.58 -0.50
N ILE A 172 18.21 -14.31 -1.76
CA ILE A 172 19.19 -15.09 -2.50
C ILE A 172 20.54 -14.37 -2.40
N ARG A 173 21.57 -15.10 -1.93
CA ARG A 173 22.96 -14.63 -1.94
C ARG A 173 23.66 -15.27 -3.12
N GLU A 174 23.72 -14.53 -4.23
CA GLU A 174 24.18 -15.05 -5.52
C GLU A 174 25.61 -15.63 -5.46
N SER A 175 26.51 -14.98 -4.72
CA SER A 175 27.93 -15.38 -4.62
C SER A 175 28.14 -16.77 -4.00
N THR A 176 27.19 -17.25 -3.20
CA THR A 176 27.23 -18.58 -2.57
C THR A 176 26.10 -19.51 -3.04
N SER A 177 25.20 -19.01 -3.89
CA SER A 177 23.95 -19.68 -4.28
C SER A 177 23.15 -20.18 -3.08
N GLU A 178 23.13 -19.40 -1.99
CA GLU A 178 22.37 -19.70 -0.78
C GLU A 178 21.04 -18.93 -0.76
N ILE A 179 20.00 -19.56 -0.24
CA ILE A 179 18.68 -18.95 -0.06
C ILE A 179 18.38 -18.86 1.43
N TYR A 180 18.18 -17.65 1.94
CA TYR A 180 17.87 -17.37 3.33
C TYR A 180 16.37 -17.23 3.50
N ILE A 181 15.79 -18.00 4.42
CA ILE A 181 14.36 -18.06 4.69
C ILE A 181 14.12 -17.63 6.15
N GLY A 182 13.39 -16.53 6.34
CA GLY A 182 12.90 -16.10 7.66
C GLY A 182 11.48 -16.57 7.90
N ASP A 183 11.24 -17.15 9.08
CA ASP A 183 9.91 -17.57 9.54
C ASP A 183 9.56 -16.79 10.82
N ALA A 184 8.47 -16.01 10.77
CA ALA A 184 8.06 -15.17 11.89
C ALA A 184 7.29 -15.91 12.98
N VAL A 185 6.64 -17.05 12.66
CA VAL A 185 5.94 -17.88 13.67
C VAL A 185 6.96 -18.67 14.48
N ALA A 186 7.87 -19.34 13.78
CA ALA A 186 8.96 -20.05 14.40
C ALA A 186 10.01 -19.09 14.96
N GLN A 187 10.08 -17.84 14.49
CA GLN A 187 11.10 -16.84 14.85
C GLN A 187 12.52 -17.34 14.54
N THR A 188 12.72 -17.80 13.30
CA THR A 188 13.94 -18.49 12.88
C THR A 188 14.43 -18.04 11.51
N LEU A 189 15.74 -18.22 11.29
CA LEU A 189 16.40 -18.08 9.99
C LEU A 189 16.92 -19.45 9.52
N THR A 190 16.62 -19.85 8.29
CA THR A 190 17.06 -21.11 7.69
C THR A 190 17.80 -20.84 6.40
N ILE A 191 18.84 -21.61 6.09
CA ILE A 191 19.61 -21.51 4.85
C ILE A 191 19.31 -22.73 3.99
N LEU A 192 18.92 -22.50 2.74
CA LEU A 192 18.85 -23.51 1.71
C LEU A 192 20.05 -23.36 0.75
N ASP A 193 20.46 -24.45 0.12
CA ASP A 193 21.34 -24.41 -1.04
C ASP A 193 20.57 -24.04 -2.32
N GLY A 194 21.30 -23.89 -3.44
CA GLY A 194 20.71 -23.52 -4.74
C GLY A 194 19.75 -24.58 -5.32
N ASP A 195 19.75 -25.80 -4.79
CA ASP A 195 18.79 -26.85 -5.16
C ASP A 195 17.56 -26.85 -4.22
N GLY A 196 17.41 -25.84 -3.35
CA GLY A 196 16.30 -25.72 -2.41
C GLY A 196 16.38 -26.69 -1.23
N ARG A 197 17.53 -27.28 -0.94
CA ARG A 197 17.70 -28.18 0.22
C ARG A 197 18.22 -27.43 1.43
N VAL A 198 17.67 -27.74 2.61
CA VAL A 198 18.16 -27.19 3.88
C VAL A 198 19.64 -27.50 4.06
N LYS A 199 20.45 -26.43 4.03
CA LYS A 199 21.89 -26.44 4.28
C LYS A 199 22.20 -26.23 5.76
N ALA A 200 21.48 -25.33 6.43
CA ALA A 200 21.64 -25.03 7.86
C ALA A 200 20.37 -24.45 8.49
N GLY A 201 20.26 -24.56 9.82
CA GLY A 201 19.13 -24.06 10.60
C GLY A 201 18.06 -25.12 10.89
N PRO A 202 16.89 -24.72 11.42
CA PRO A 202 16.50 -23.34 11.72
C PRO A 202 17.32 -22.75 12.88
N MET A 203 17.90 -21.57 12.66
CA MET A 203 18.67 -20.81 13.65
C MET A 203 17.74 -19.90 14.45
N ARG A 204 17.99 -19.78 15.74
CA ARG A 204 17.28 -18.89 16.66
C ARG A 204 18.27 -17.92 17.29
N ALA A 205 17.93 -16.65 17.27
CA ALA A 205 18.68 -15.63 17.99
C ALA A 205 18.27 -15.59 19.48
N PRO A 206 19.16 -15.20 20.41
CA PRO A 206 18.82 -15.03 21.82
C PRO A 206 17.70 -14.00 22.04
N ARG A 207 17.76 -12.90 21.30
CA ARG A 207 16.61 -12.01 21.09
C ARG A 207 15.82 -12.55 19.91
N ALA A 208 14.53 -12.79 20.11
CA ALA A 208 13.68 -13.35 19.05
C ALA A 208 13.69 -12.45 17.80
N ILE A 209 13.86 -13.07 16.64
CA ILE A 209 13.85 -12.42 15.32
C ILE A 209 12.58 -12.80 14.55
N SER A 210 12.05 -11.86 13.79
CA SER A 210 11.08 -12.10 12.72
C SER A 210 11.69 -11.46 11.47
N PRO A 211 12.61 -12.18 10.80
CA PRO A 211 13.48 -11.58 9.80
C PRO A 211 12.68 -11.06 8.62
N ILE A 212 12.94 -9.83 8.19
CA ILE A 212 12.35 -9.23 6.98
C ILE A 212 13.39 -8.94 5.91
N ASP A 213 14.65 -8.76 6.31
CA ASP A 213 15.76 -8.55 5.39
C ASP A 213 17.08 -9.06 5.99
N ILE A 214 18.04 -9.35 5.10
CA ILE A 214 19.41 -9.68 5.46
C ILE A 214 20.39 -9.13 4.41
N GLU A 215 21.37 -8.35 4.87
CA GLU A 215 22.40 -7.75 4.04
C GLU A 215 23.80 -8.19 4.48
N PHE A 216 24.73 -8.31 3.53
CA PHE A 216 26.09 -8.79 3.78
C PHE A 216 27.12 -7.71 3.41
N VAL A 217 27.89 -7.25 4.40
CA VAL A 217 28.94 -6.25 4.21
C VAL A 217 30.24 -6.80 4.77
N GLY A 218 31.21 -7.08 3.89
CA GLY A 218 32.46 -7.72 4.27
C GLY A 218 32.23 -9.09 4.92
N ASP A 219 32.71 -9.24 6.14
CA ASP A 219 32.58 -10.46 6.95
C ASP A 219 31.44 -10.38 7.97
N THR A 220 30.50 -9.43 7.81
CA THR A 220 29.34 -9.25 8.69
C THR A 220 28.04 -9.36 7.90
N ALA A 221 27.05 -10.03 8.47
CA ALA A 221 25.66 -10.02 8.00
C ALA A 221 24.78 -9.26 8.97
N TYR A 222 23.91 -8.38 8.46
CA TYR A 222 22.94 -7.63 9.23
C TYR A 222 21.55 -8.17 8.96
N VAL A 223 20.81 -8.54 10.01
CA VAL A 223 19.44 -9.07 9.93
C VAL A 223 18.48 -8.03 10.49
N GLY A 224 17.60 -7.52 9.63
CA GLY A 224 16.47 -6.69 10.02
C GLY A 224 15.32 -7.56 10.54
N SER A 225 14.75 -7.23 11.70
CA SER A 225 13.63 -7.98 12.28
C SER A 225 12.47 -7.06 12.63
N ILE A 226 11.28 -7.34 12.08
CA ILE A 226 10.04 -6.55 12.29
C ILE A 226 9.53 -6.55 13.73
N GLY A 227 9.84 -7.60 14.50
CA GLY A 227 9.43 -7.76 15.90
C GLY A 227 7.95 -8.13 16.07
N ASP A 228 7.03 -7.18 15.90
CA ASP A 228 5.58 -7.37 16.11
C ASP A 228 4.84 -7.43 14.77
N LEU A 229 4.94 -8.57 14.06
CA LEU A 229 4.33 -8.73 12.74
C LEU A 229 2.83 -8.43 12.73
N LEU A 230 2.09 -8.77 13.79
CA LEU A 230 0.64 -8.65 13.86
C LEU A 230 0.15 -7.30 14.39
N ALA A 231 1.04 -6.32 14.59
CA ALA A 231 0.69 -4.97 15.04
C ALA A 231 -0.16 -4.95 16.34
N THR A 232 0.21 -5.81 17.29
CA THR A 232 -0.53 -5.98 18.55
C THR A 232 -0.25 -4.86 19.55
N ARG A 233 0.90 -4.19 19.42
CA ARG A 233 1.32 -3.06 20.24
C ARG A 233 1.02 -1.71 19.55
N PRO A 234 1.05 -0.58 20.30
CA PRO A 234 1.04 0.75 19.70
C PRO A 234 2.15 0.91 18.66
N SER A 235 1.92 1.72 17.63
CA SER A 235 2.83 1.90 16.51
C SER A 235 4.20 2.42 16.97
N ALA A 236 4.21 3.28 18.01
CA ALA A 236 5.43 3.82 18.61
C ALA A 236 6.15 2.88 19.61
N ALA A 237 5.76 1.60 19.73
CA ALA A 237 6.31 0.69 20.74
C ALA A 237 7.74 0.20 20.48
N GLY A 238 8.36 0.58 19.36
CA GLY A 238 9.71 0.17 18.98
C GLY A 238 9.95 -1.36 18.96
N PRO A 239 9.16 -2.21 18.26
CA PRO A 239 9.34 -3.66 18.28
C PRO A 239 10.62 -4.19 17.67
N ALA A 240 11.08 -3.50 16.63
CA ALA A 240 12.06 -4.01 15.69
C ALA A 240 13.48 -3.71 16.17
N HIS A 241 14.42 -4.43 15.58
CA HIS A 241 15.83 -4.30 15.84
C HIS A 241 16.63 -4.83 14.66
N ILE A 242 17.90 -4.44 14.59
CA ILE A 242 18.89 -4.97 13.66
C ILE A 242 19.89 -5.79 14.47
N ALA A 243 20.16 -7.01 14.01
CA ALA A 243 21.19 -7.86 14.59
C ALA A 243 22.35 -8.04 13.60
N ALA A 244 23.59 -7.87 14.07
CA ALA A 244 24.79 -8.23 13.35
C ALA A 244 25.20 -9.68 13.64
N ILE A 245 25.80 -10.30 12.65
CA ILE A 245 26.31 -11.67 12.67
C ILE A 245 27.67 -11.68 12.00
N GLU A 246 28.72 -12.00 12.76
CA GLU A 246 30.06 -12.21 12.19
C GLU A 246 30.11 -13.56 11.45
N LEU A 247 30.54 -13.53 10.19
CA LEU A 247 30.62 -14.70 9.34
C LEU A 247 31.79 -15.60 9.78
N THR A 248 31.52 -16.91 9.89
CA THR A 248 32.56 -17.93 10.07
C THR A 248 32.64 -18.77 8.80
N ASP A 249 33.82 -18.83 8.18
CA ASP A 249 34.01 -19.47 6.87
C ASP A 249 32.99 -18.99 5.82
N GLN A 250 32.75 -17.67 5.79
CA GLN A 250 31.77 -16.98 4.92
C GLN A 250 30.30 -17.40 5.14
N SER A 251 30.00 -18.09 6.25
CA SER A 251 28.67 -18.61 6.58
C SER A 251 28.18 -18.10 7.94
N ILE A 252 26.87 -17.93 8.07
CA ILE A 252 26.22 -17.61 9.36
C ILE A 252 25.82 -18.86 10.16
N ALA A 253 26.07 -20.08 9.64
CA ALA A 253 25.50 -21.32 10.17
C ALA A 253 25.88 -21.64 11.64
N ALA A 254 27.00 -21.08 12.13
CA ALA A 254 27.50 -21.27 13.49
C ALA A 254 27.57 -19.96 14.30
N ALA A 255 26.95 -18.91 13.80
CA ALA A 255 27.25 -17.55 14.23
C ALA A 255 26.35 -17.08 15.39
N GLU A 256 26.87 -16.14 16.18
CA GLU A 256 26.15 -15.49 17.27
C GLU A 256 25.48 -14.20 16.77
N PHE A 257 24.29 -13.91 17.28
CA PHE A 257 23.52 -12.72 16.92
C PHE A 257 23.75 -11.63 17.97
N GLU A 258 24.25 -10.48 17.55
CA GLU A 258 24.43 -9.30 18.40
C GLU A 258 23.47 -8.19 17.95
N VAL A 259 22.66 -7.65 18.86
CA VAL A 259 21.77 -6.54 18.53
C VAL A 259 22.57 -5.25 18.46
N VAL A 260 22.58 -4.59 17.30
CA VAL A 260 23.34 -3.35 17.06
C VAL A 260 22.47 -2.10 17.07
N ILE A 261 21.20 -2.21 16.65
CA ILE A 261 20.21 -1.13 16.71
C ILE A 261 18.91 -1.70 17.25
N ASP A 262 18.25 -0.98 18.16
CA ASP A 262 17.06 -1.42 18.88
C ASP A 262 16.00 -0.31 18.96
N ASN A 263 14.79 -0.66 19.39
CA ASN A 263 13.63 0.21 19.58
C ASN A 263 13.16 0.87 18.28
N LEU A 264 13.27 0.13 17.18
CA LEU A 264 12.85 0.57 15.85
C LEU A 264 11.34 0.36 15.67
N PHE A 265 10.68 1.23 14.91
CA PHE A 265 9.32 0.97 14.40
C PHE A 265 9.27 -0.37 13.66
N ARG A 266 8.07 -0.94 13.45
CA ARG A 266 7.93 -2.23 12.74
C ARG A 266 8.61 -2.12 11.38
N MET A 267 9.77 -2.75 11.24
CA MET A 267 10.62 -2.59 10.07
C MET A 267 9.99 -3.29 8.86
N ALA A 268 9.86 -2.57 7.76
CA ALA A 268 9.45 -3.11 6.46
C ALA A 268 10.63 -3.28 5.49
N ASP A 269 11.65 -2.42 5.61
CA ASP A 269 12.85 -2.45 4.78
C ASP A 269 14.07 -1.90 5.52
N MET A 270 15.26 -2.32 5.10
CA MET A 270 16.54 -1.90 5.63
C MET A 270 17.53 -1.75 4.47
N ASN A 271 18.33 -0.68 4.47
CA ASN A 271 19.47 -0.55 3.56
C ASN A 271 20.74 -0.36 4.39
N VAL A 272 21.84 -1.00 3.98
CA VAL A 272 23.12 -1.00 4.68
C VAL A 272 24.18 -0.39 3.75
N LEU A 273 24.65 0.82 4.07
CA LEU A 273 25.47 1.63 3.18
C LEU A 273 26.24 2.72 3.94
N ASP A 274 27.18 3.37 3.28
CA ASP A 274 27.80 4.61 3.77
C ASP A 274 27.04 5.80 3.16
N LEU A 275 26.22 6.51 3.95
CA LEU A 275 25.38 7.59 3.44
C LEU A 275 26.08 8.96 3.47
N ASN A 276 27.01 9.17 4.41
CA ASN A 276 27.69 10.45 4.61
C ASN A 276 29.12 10.49 4.00
N GLY A 277 29.60 9.39 3.43
CA GLY A 277 30.90 9.27 2.78
C GLY A 277 32.08 9.13 3.75
N ASP A 278 31.84 8.75 5.00
CA ASP A 278 32.88 8.62 6.03
C ASP A 278 33.56 7.23 6.07
N ASN A 279 33.15 6.31 5.19
CA ASN A 279 33.54 4.90 5.09
C ASN A 279 33.14 4.04 6.29
N GLN A 280 32.12 4.43 7.03
CA GLN A 280 31.49 3.61 8.05
C GLN A 280 30.12 3.09 7.56
N VAL A 281 29.66 2.01 8.18
CA VAL A 281 28.40 1.37 7.81
C VAL A 281 27.26 2.03 8.56
N ASP A 282 26.36 2.66 7.82
CA ASP A 282 25.12 3.24 8.29
C ASP A 282 23.91 2.39 7.87
N PHE A 283 22.74 2.78 8.39
CA PHE A 283 21.47 2.13 8.05
C PHE A 283 20.42 3.15 7.64
N ILE A 284 19.67 2.85 6.59
CA ILE A 284 18.35 3.47 6.35
C ILE A 284 17.30 2.43 6.72
N VAL A 285 16.32 2.83 7.52
CA VAL A 285 15.26 1.92 7.99
C VAL A 285 13.90 2.50 7.64
N SER A 286 13.09 1.69 6.96
CA SER A 286 11.67 1.96 6.75
C SER A 286 10.86 1.42 7.92
N GLY A 287 10.45 2.31 8.82
CA GLY A 287 9.60 2.04 9.96
C GLY A 287 8.12 2.14 9.60
N PHE A 288 7.49 0.99 9.40
CA PHE A 288 6.06 0.89 9.14
C PHE A 288 5.22 1.07 10.41
N GLY A 289 4.05 1.69 10.24
CA GLY A 289 2.96 1.65 11.21
C GLY A 289 1.72 2.34 10.68
N ALA A 290 0.55 1.96 11.21
CA ALA A 290 -0.74 2.43 10.71
C ALA A 290 -1.07 3.88 11.13
N ILE A 291 -0.46 4.33 12.22
CA ILE A 291 -0.68 5.67 12.79
C ILE A 291 0.61 6.47 12.86
N ALA A 292 1.69 5.81 13.29
CA ALA A 292 3.02 6.39 13.38
C ALA A 292 4.02 5.45 12.71
N GLY A 293 4.99 6.04 12.04
CA GLY A 293 6.10 5.37 11.36
C GLY A 293 7.14 6.41 10.99
N ASN A 294 8.21 5.96 10.34
CA ASN A 294 9.26 6.84 9.87
C ASN A 294 10.09 6.21 8.75
N VAL A 295 10.88 7.06 8.10
CA VAL A 295 12.14 6.66 7.48
C VAL A 295 13.24 7.36 8.26
N SER A 296 14.18 6.58 8.80
CA SER A 296 15.30 7.10 9.59
C SER A 296 16.63 6.62 9.04
N TRP A 297 17.63 7.50 9.08
CA TRP A 297 19.04 7.16 8.90
C TRP A 297 19.69 6.99 10.28
N TYR A 298 20.40 5.90 10.46
CA TYR A 298 21.19 5.60 11.66
C TYR A 298 22.66 5.72 11.31
N GLU A 299 23.24 6.87 11.65
CA GLU A 299 24.64 7.24 11.40
C GLU A 299 25.54 6.59 12.44
N SER A 300 26.50 5.81 11.98
CA SER A 300 27.49 5.15 12.82
C SER A 300 28.41 6.15 13.53
N GLN A 301 28.67 5.92 14.81
CA GLN A 301 29.47 6.79 15.65
C GLN A 301 30.82 6.14 16.00
N PRO A 302 31.88 6.93 16.26
CA PRO A 302 33.20 6.40 16.60
C PRO A 302 33.27 5.50 17.85
N ASP A 303 32.25 5.56 18.72
CA ASP A 303 32.13 4.71 19.90
C ASP A 303 31.37 3.39 19.65
N GLY A 304 30.96 3.13 18.40
CA GLY A 304 30.20 1.97 17.98
C GLY A 304 28.68 2.09 18.18
N SER A 305 28.20 3.24 18.66
CA SER A 305 26.75 3.53 18.72
C SER A 305 26.24 4.07 17.37
N TYR A 306 24.92 4.24 17.27
CA TYR A 306 24.28 4.86 16.12
C TYR A 306 23.47 6.09 16.55
N GLN A 307 23.60 7.18 15.80
CA GLN A 307 22.77 8.37 15.94
C GLN A 307 21.62 8.31 14.94
N GLU A 308 20.39 8.43 15.43
CA GLU A 308 19.21 8.50 14.57
C GLU A 308 19.00 9.93 14.02
N HIS A 309 18.84 10.02 12.70
CA HIS A 309 18.32 11.17 11.97
C HIS A 309 16.99 10.78 11.34
N VAL A 310 15.88 11.32 11.86
CA VAL A 310 14.55 11.08 11.30
C VAL A 310 14.41 11.90 10.01
N LEU A 311 14.36 11.21 8.87
CA LEU A 311 14.28 11.83 7.56
C LEU A 311 12.83 12.15 7.16
N VAL A 312 11.92 11.21 7.41
CA VAL A 312 10.48 11.36 7.19
C VAL A 312 9.74 10.81 8.41
N ALA A 313 8.82 11.59 8.98
CA ALA A 313 7.99 11.21 10.12
C ALA A 313 6.55 10.93 9.69
N LEU A 314 6.37 10.03 8.72
CA LEU A 314 5.08 9.61 8.19
C LEU A 314 4.87 8.10 8.38
N PRO A 315 3.62 7.64 8.62
CA PRO A 315 3.29 6.22 8.63
C PRO A 315 3.47 5.58 7.25
N GLY A 316 3.43 4.24 7.22
CA GLY A 316 3.35 3.49 5.98
C GLY A 316 4.64 3.38 5.16
N ALA A 317 5.82 3.70 5.69
CA ALA A 317 7.06 3.45 4.96
C ALA A 317 7.26 1.94 4.73
N VAL A 318 7.30 1.52 3.46
CA VAL A 318 7.42 0.10 3.08
C VAL A 318 8.72 -0.24 2.38
N LYS A 319 9.35 0.72 1.70
CA LYS A 319 10.62 0.49 1.00
C LYS A 319 11.40 1.79 0.83
N THR A 320 12.72 1.68 0.89
CA THR A 320 13.66 2.70 0.43
C THR A 320 14.65 2.15 -0.60
N GLU A 321 15.22 3.06 -1.39
CA GLU A 321 16.33 2.74 -2.29
C GLU A 321 17.24 3.96 -2.46
N PRO A 322 18.52 3.88 -2.02
CA PRO A 322 19.47 4.98 -2.16
C PRO A 322 20.10 4.99 -3.55
N TYR A 323 20.18 6.17 -4.18
CA TYR A 323 20.80 6.36 -5.49
C TYR A 323 21.18 7.83 -5.70
N ASP A 324 22.18 8.12 -6.51
CA ASP A 324 22.57 9.49 -6.90
C ASP A 324 21.75 9.93 -8.13
N PHE A 325 20.56 10.52 -7.92
CA PHE A 325 19.64 10.84 -9.02
C PHE A 325 20.05 12.10 -9.78
N ASN A 326 20.86 12.98 -9.19
CA ASN A 326 21.27 14.25 -9.78
C ASN A 326 22.73 14.26 -10.29
N GLY A 327 23.50 13.20 -10.01
CA GLY A 327 24.88 13.01 -10.44
C GLY A 327 25.90 13.87 -9.69
N ASP A 328 25.59 14.32 -8.48
CA ASP A 328 26.49 15.17 -7.67
C ASP A 328 27.44 14.37 -6.77
N GLY A 329 27.29 13.04 -6.72
CA GLY A 329 28.08 12.11 -5.94
C GLY A 329 27.58 11.89 -4.51
N LEU A 330 26.44 12.47 -4.13
CA LEU A 330 25.74 12.19 -2.88
C LEU A 330 24.60 11.20 -3.16
N LEU A 331 24.39 10.26 -2.23
CA LEU A 331 23.25 9.35 -2.34
C LEU A 331 21.99 10.06 -1.83
N ASP A 332 21.01 10.20 -2.71
CA ASP A 332 19.63 10.52 -2.37
C ASP A 332 18.89 9.25 -1.92
N ILE A 333 17.63 9.39 -1.49
CA ILE A 333 16.81 8.26 -1.02
C ILE A 333 15.43 8.32 -1.63
N MET A 334 15.09 7.34 -2.48
CA MET A 334 13.72 7.13 -2.91
C MET A 334 12.93 6.40 -1.82
N ILE A 335 11.70 6.86 -1.55
CA ILE A 335 10.83 6.36 -0.47
C ILE A 335 9.47 6.02 -1.04
N LEU A 336 8.99 4.81 -0.74
CA LEU A 336 7.61 4.41 -0.98
C LEU A 336 6.83 4.37 0.33
N LEU A 337 5.74 5.15 0.38
CA LEU A 337 4.78 5.16 1.48
C LEU A 337 3.48 4.47 1.01
N SER A 338 2.93 3.61 1.86
CA SER A 338 1.74 2.77 1.58
C SER A 338 0.58 2.99 2.55
N ASP A 339 0.64 3.99 3.44
CA ASP A 339 -0.46 4.30 4.36
C ASP A 339 -0.64 5.81 4.51
N ALA A 340 -1.87 6.23 4.80
CA ALA A 340 -2.36 7.61 4.83
C ALA A 340 -2.12 8.39 3.53
N ARG A 341 -0.88 8.80 3.26
CA ARG A 341 -0.48 9.53 2.04
C ARG A 341 0.38 8.61 1.20
N GLU A 342 -0.27 7.64 0.58
CA GLU A 342 0.39 6.70 -0.32
C GLU A 342 1.07 7.43 -1.47
N GLY A 343 2.34 7.14 -1.73
CA GLY A 343 3.09 7.88 -2.74
C GLY A 343 4.55 7.52 -2.80
N LEU A 344 5.18 8.02 -3.87
CA LEU A 344 6.61 7.90 -4.11
C LEU A 344 7.25 9.28 -3.96
N HIS A 345 8.35 9.31 -3.21
CA HIS A 345 9.08 10.53 -2.87
C HIS A 345 10.59 10.30 -3.06
N ILE A 346 11.34 11.38 -3.24
CA ILE A 346 12.81 11.38 -3.21
C ILE A 346 13.24 12.37 -2.14
N LEU A 347 14.14 11.96 -1.26
CA LEU A 347 14.93 12.85 -0.42
C LEU A 347 16.25 13.14 -1.12
N GLU A 348 16.36 14.31 -1.74
CA GLU A 348 17.60 14.80 -2.31
C GLU A 348 18.58 15.17 -1.20
N ASN A 349 19.79 14.62 -1.25
CA ASN A 349 20.84 14.87 -0.27
C ASN A 349 21.60 16.16 -0.64
N GLN A 350 21.42 17.20 0.17
CA GLN A 350 22.09 18.49 -0.03
C GLN A 350 23.50 18.54 0.60
N GLY A 351 23.94 17.42 1.18
CA GLY A 351 25.16 17.32 1.98
C GLY A 351 24.98 17.90 3.39
N GLY A 352 25.95 17.64 4.27
CA GLY A 352 25.91 18.14 5.65
C GLY A 352 24.71 17.67 6.46
N ASN A 353 24.13 16.51 6.11
CA ASN A 353 22.95 15.89 6.70
C ASN A 353 21.65 16.68 6.47
N GLU A 354 21.61 17.51 5.41
CA GLU A 354 20.40 18.21 4.96
C GLU A 354 19.77 17.47 3.78
N PHE A 355 18.44 17.29 3.82
CA PHE A 355 17.68 16.63 2.75
C PHE A 355 16.51 17.49 2.29
N GLU A 356 16.26 17.53 0.99
CA GLU A 356 15.08 18.15 0.37
C GLU A 356 14.09 17.09 -0.12
N LEU A 357 12.81 17.20 0.27
CA LEU A 357 11.78 16.23 -0.11
C LEU A 357 11.09 16.64 -1.42
N HIS A 358 11.29 15.84 -2.46
CA HIS A 358 10.57 15.89 -3.71
C HIS A 358 9.44 14.86 -3.73
N THR A 359 8.22 15.28 -4.06
CA THR A 359 7.08 14.36 -4.21
C THR A 359 6.90 14.03 -5.68
N ILE A 360 7.00 12.75 -6.03
CA ILE A 360 6.83 12.28 -7.41
C ILE A 360 5.34 12.13 -7.71
N PHE A 361 4.64 11.37 -6.87
CA PHE A 361 3.18 11.27 -6.91
C PHE A 361 2.60 10.95 -5.53
N VAL A 362 1.30 11.22 -5.38
CA VAL A 362 0.48 10.80 -4.24
C VAL A 362 -0.81 10.20 -4.78
N THR A 363 -1.28 9.14 -4.15
CA THR A 363 -2.51 8.42 -4.48
C THR A 363 -3.47 8.39 -3.29
N HIS A 364 -4.68 7.86 -3.52
CA HIS A 364 -5.66 7.67 -2.46
C HIS A 364 -5.25 6.50 -1.54
N PRO A 365 -5.69 6.44 -0.26
CA PRO A 365 -5.21 5.48 0.75
C PRO A 365 -5.74 4.04 0.59
N ALA A 366 -6.21 3.70 -0.61
CA ALA A 366 -6.66 2.35 -0.92
C ALA A 366 -5.91 1.83 -2.15
N TYR A 367 -4.82 2.49 -2.54
CA TYR A 367 -4.09 2.19 -3.76
C TYR A 367 -3.25 0.92 -3.58
N GLY A 368 -2.75 0.70 -2.36
CA GLY A 368 -2.14 -0.54 -1.93
C GLY A 368 -0.71 -0.72 -2.44
N HIS A 369 0.12 0.32 -2.37
CA HIS A 369 1.54 0.25 -2.74
C HIS A 369 2.31 -0.74 -1.88
N THR A 370 3.15 -1.58 -2.49
CA THR A 370 3.85 -2.65 -1.76
C THR A 370 5.34 -2.70 -2.06
N TYR A 371 5.75 -2.29 -3.26
CA TYR A 371 7.12 -2.49 -3.72
C TYR A 371 7.47 -1.51 -4.86
N PHE A 372 8.76 -1.19 -4.98
CA PHE A 372 9.33 -0.58 -6.18
C PHE A 372 10.76 -1.10 -6.44
N GLU A 373 11.27 -0.88 -7.65
CA GLU A 373 12.64 -1.19 -8.06
C GLU A 373 13.15 -0.12 -9.02
N LEU A 374 14.44 0.22 -8.92
CA LEU A 374 15.14 1.12 -9.85
C LEU A 374 15.81 0.32 -10.97
N GLN A 375 15.56 0.74 -12.22
CA GLN A 375 16.23 0.22 -13.42
C GLN A 375 16.22 1.29 -14.52
N ASP A 376 17.16 1.22 -15.45
CA ASP A 376 17.15 2.06 -16.66
C ASP A 376 16.35 1.33 -17.76
N PHE A 377 15.03 1.51 -17.79
CA PHE A 377 14.13 0.75 -18.68
C PHE A 377 14.20 1.23 -20.13
N ASN A 378 14.68 2.46 -20.37
CA ASN A 378 14.77 3.03 -21.71
C ASN A 378 16.22 3.21 -22.22
N ALA A 379 17.21 2.74 -21.45
CA ALA A 379 18.64 2.82 -21.73
C ALA A 379 19.17 4.25 -21.96
N ASP A 380 18.59 5.25 -21.28
CA ASP A 380 19.00 6.66 -21.38
C ASP A 380 20.06 7.08 -20.34
N GLY A 381 20.39 6.17 -19.41
CA GLY A 381 21.36 6.36 -18.34
C GLY A 381 20.78 6.94 -17.05
N ALA A 382 19.49 7.29 -17.01
CA ALA A 382 18.79 7.66 -15.79
C ALA A 382 18.06 6.44 -15.20
N MET A 383 18.01 6.35 -13.87
CA MET A 383 17.20 5.33 -13.21
C MET A 383 15.72 5.70 -13.30
N ASP A 384 14.95 4.84 -13.95
CA ASP A 384 13.49 4.81 -13.95
C ASP A 384 12.97 3.98 -12.76
N VAL A 385 11.65 3.93 -12.58
CA VAL A 385 11.03 3.24 -11.44
C VAL A 385 9.95 2.26 -11.89
N LEU A 386 10.10 1.00 -11.50
CA LEU A 386 9.03 0.02 -11.52
C LEU A 386 8.27 0.10 -10.19
N VAL A 387 6.96 0.39 -10.21
CA VAL A 387 6.12 0.50 -9.00
C VAL A 387 5.04 -0.57 -9.01
N VAL A 388 4.83 -1.22 -7.86
CA VAL A 388 3.83 -2.27 -7.68
C VAL A 388 2.81 -1.85 -6.63
N ASN A 389 1.54 -2.06 -6.98
CA ASN A 389 0.44 -1.89 -6.04
C ASN A 389 -0.60 -3.01 -6.20
N GLY A 390 -1.00 -3.57 -5.07
CA GLY A 390 -1.99 -4.63 -5.06
C GLY A 390 -2.33 -5.15 -3.68
N ASP A 391 -1.87 -4.49 -2.60
CA ASP A 391 -2.38 -4.81 -1.28
C ASP A 391 -3.89 -4.62 -1.25
N ASN A 392 -4.58 -5.66 -0.80
CA ASN A 392 -6.02 -5.71 -0.77
C ASN A 392 -6.56 -6.04 0.62
N VAL A 393 -5.69 -6.10 1.64
CA VAL A 393 -6.06 -6.34 3.04
C VAL A 393 -6.08 -5.01 3.79
N ASP A 394 -6.93 -4.10 3.31
CA ASP A 394 -7.13 -2.78 3.89
C ASP A 394 -8.36 -2.73 4.81
N SER A 395 -9.03 -1.57 4.83
CA SER A 395 -10.30 -1.34 5.53
C SER A 395 -11.53 -1.85 4.76
N ASP A 396 -11.35 -2.45 3.57
CA ASP A 396 -12.44 -3.10 2.83
C ASP A 396 -12.57 -4.58 3.25
N PRO A 397 -13.57 -4.96 4.06
CA PRO A 397 -13.73 -6.33 4.52
C PRO A 397 -14.15 -7.30 3.42
N TYR A 398 -14.52 -6.81 2.23
CA TYR A 398 -14.91 -7.64 1.10
C TYR A 398 -13.74 -8.05 0.19
N ASN A 399 -12.52 -7.56 0.45
CA ASN A 399 -11.34 -7.76 -0.41
C ASN A 399 -11.67 -7.47 -1.88
N THR A 400 -12.29 -6.33 -2.15
CA THR A 400 -12.77 -6.00 -3.49
C THR A 400 -11.62 -5.94 -4.49
N ASN A 401 -11.79 -6.57 -5.64
CA ASN A 401 -10.83 -6.44 -6.74
C ASN A 401 -10.83 -4.99 -7.26
N LYS A 402 -9.69 -4.31 -7.19
CA LYS A 402 -9.54 -2.90 -7.54
C LYS A 402 -8.91 -2.75 -8.93
N ASN A 403 -9.54 -1.99 -9.82
CA ASN A 403 -9.11 -1.86 -11.22
C ASN A 403 -7.76 -1.16 -11.42
N TYR A 404 -7.28 -0.43 -10.41
CA TYR A 404 -6.00 0.27 -10.43
C TYR A 404 -4.84 -0.56 -9.85
N HIS A 405 -5.06 -1.79 -9.38
CA HIS A 405 -3.98 -2.70 -8.98
C HIS A 405 -3.18 -3.18 -10.19
N GLY A 406 -1.86 -3.26 -10.03
CA GLY A 406 -0.97 -3.78 -11.05
C GLY A 406 0.46 -3.31 -10.91
N VAL A 407 1.13 -3.20 -12.06
CA VAL A 407 2.54 -2.82 -12.17
C VAL A 407 2.68 -1.65 -13.12
N ARG A 408 3.49 -0.66 -12.76
CA ARG A 408 3.74 0.55 -13.55
C ARG A 408 5.22 0.79 -13.75
N ILE A 409 5.58 1.37 -14.90
CA ILE A 409 6.90 1.94 -15.13
C ILE A 409 6.75 3.45 -15.21
N TYR A 410 7.54 4.15 -14.42
CA TYR A 410 7.68 5.60 -14.42
C TYR A 410 9.06 5.96 -14.98
N LEU A 411 9.10 6.56 -16.17
CA LEU A 411 10.34 6.99 -16.80
C LEU A 411 10.82 8.30 -16.18
N ASN A 412 12.11 8.36 -15.85
CA ASN A 412 12.76 9.54 -15.33
C ASN A 412 12.94 10.57 -16.46
N ARG A 413 12.49 11.80 -16.20
CA ARG A 413 12.58 12.93 -17.15
C ARG A 413 13.58 14.00 -16.70
N GLY A 414 14.39 13.69 -15.69
CA GLY A 414 15.28 14.64 -15.02
C GLY A 414 14.53 15.56 -14.06
N ASP A 415 15.28 16.34 -13.28
CA ASP A 415 14.74 17.32 -12.32
C ASP A 415 13.66 16.74 -11.38
N TYR A 416 13.86 15.49 -10.95
CA TYR A 416 12.92 14.72 -10.12
C TYR A 416 11.50 14.60 -10.70
N GLN A 417 11.36 14.70 -12.03
CA GLN A 417 10.10 14.47 -12.73
C GLN A 417 10.07 13.05 -13.29
N PHE A 418 8.98 12.33 -13.02
CA PHE A 418 8.77 11.00 -13.56
C PHE A 418 7.43 10.92 -14.30
N GLU A 419 7.41 10.23 -15.42
CA GLU A 419 6.24 10.07 -16.29
C GLU A 419 5.81 8.60 -16.35
N GLU A 420 4.56 8.30 -16.03
CA GLU A 420 4.00 6.96 -16.23
C GLU A 420 4.03 6.60 -17.72
N ALA A 421 4.83 5.60 -18.07
CA ALA A 421 5.00 5.14 -19.46
C ALA A 421 4.30 3.80 -19.72
N PHE A 422 4.07 3.01 -18.67
CA PHE A 422 3.47 1.68 -18.79
C PHE A 422 2.61 1.35 -17.58
N PHE A 423 1.52 0.63 -17.81
CA PHE A 423 0.68 0.03 -16.78
C PHE A 423 0.20 -1.35 -17.23
N TYR A 424 0.51 -2.38 -16.45
CA TYR A 424 -0.06 -3.71 -16.58
C TYR A 424 -1.07 -3.96 -15.44
N PRO A 425 -2.38 -4.12 -15.74
CA PRO A 425 -3.37 -4.41 -14.72
C PRO A 425 -3.17 -5.83 -14.18
N LEU A 426 -3.03 -5.97 -12.86
CA LEU A 426 -2.90 -7.27 -12.19
C LEU A 426 -3.46 -7.17 -10.76
N TYR A 427 -4.53 -7.91 -10.47
CA TYR A 427 -5.06 -7.95 -9.12
C TYR A 427 -4.05 -8.58 -8.16
N GLY A 428 -3.82 -7.92 -7.03
CA GLY A 428 -3.01 -8.48 -5.95
C GLY A 428 -1.51 -8.42 -6.15
N ALA A 429 -1.02 -7.74 -7.19
CA ALA A 429 0.40 -7.56 -7.46
C ALA A 429 1.13 -7.08 -6.19
N PHE A 430 2.21 -7.76 -5.80
CA PHE A 430 2.83 -7.53 -4.50
C PHE A 430 4.33 -7.23 -4.61
N ILE A 431 5.07 -8.04 -5.36
CA ILE A 431 6.49 -7.81 -5.68
C ILE A 431 6.68 -8.09 -7.17
N ALA A 432 7.49 -7.26 -7.82
CA ALA A 432 7.97 -7.48 -9.17
C ALA A 432 9.51 -7.43 -9.19
N LYS A 433 10.14 -8.11 -10.14
CA LYS A 433 11.58 -8.06 -10.39
C LYS A 433 11.82 -7.90 -11.88
N SER A 434 12.79 -7.06 -12.23
CA SER A 434 13.21 -6.85 -13.62
C SER A 434 14.59 -7.41 -13.90
N ALA A 435 14.71 -8.12 -15.01
CA ALA A 435 15.95 -8.68 -15.52
C ALA A 435 15.73 -9.10 -16.98
N ASP A 436 16.81 -9.26 -17.73
CA ASP A 436 16.79 -9.94 -19.02
C ASP A 436 16.68 -11.46 -18.77
N PHE A 437 15.44 -11.98 -18.72
CA PHE A 437 15.21 -13.38 -18.33
C PHE A 437 15.39 -14.35 -19.50
N ASP A 438 15.31 -13.87 -20.73
CA ASP A 438 15.43 -14.67 -21.94
C ASP A 438 16.76 -14.44 -22.72
N ASP A 439 17.64 -13.57 -22.22
CA ASP A 439 18.98 -13.24 -22.74
C ASP A 439 18.92 -12.58 -24.13
N ASP A 440 17.89 -11.76 -24.37
CA ASP A 440 17.66 -11.06 -25.63
C ASP A 440 18.18 -9.61 -25.66
N GLY A 441 18.57 -9.09 -24.49
CA GLY A 441 19.19 -7.79 -24.30
C GLY A 441 18.23 -6.67 -23.88
N ASP A 442 16.95 -6.96 -23.63
CA ASP A 442 16.03 -6.03 -22.99
C ASP A 442 15.58 -6.50 -21.58
N LEU A 443 15.00 -5.57 -20.80
CA LEU A 443 14.53 -5.90 -19.45
C LEU A 443 13.09 -6.42 -19.51
N ASP A 444 12.92 -7.64 -19.04
CA ASP A 444 11.63 -8.25 -18.75
C ASP A 444 11.18 -7.98 -17.30
N ILE A 445 9.94 -8.36 -16.98
CA ILE A 445 9.40 -8.27 -15.62
C ILE A 445 8.74 -9.58 -15.20
N VAL A 446 9.09 -10.10 -14.02
CA VAL A 446 8.29 -11.11 -13.31
C VAL A 446 7.53 -10.46 -12.16
N VAL A 447 6.28 -10.87 -11.95
CA VAL A 447 5.41 -10.31 -10.91
C VAL A 447 4.76 -11.42 -10.11
N SER A 448 4.78 -11.30 -8.79
CA SER A 448 4.02 -12.13 -7.87
C SER A 448 2.74 -11.43 -7.43
N SER A 449 1.65 -12.18 -7.33
CA SER A 449 0.39 -11.68 -6.77
C SER A 449 0.06 -12.40 -5.47
N PHE A 450 -0.01 -11.64 -4.38
CA PHE A 450 -0.36 -12.15 -3.06
C PHE A 450 -1.88 -12.19 -2.84
N TYR A 451 -2.62 -11.28 -3.49
CA TYR A 451 -4.09 -11.22 -3.45
C TYR A 451 -4.71 -11.32 -4.85
N PRO A 452 -4.46 -12.40 -5.61
CA PRO A 452 -5.05 -12.57 -6.93
C PRO A 452 -6.57 -12.64 -6.80
N ASP A 453 -7.29 -12.54 -7.93
CA ASP A 453 -8.72 -12.78 -7.94
C ASP A 453 -9.03 -14.23 -7.49
N PHE A 454 -9.34 -14.39 -6.20
CA PHE A 454 -9.59 -15.70 -5.60
C PHE A 454 -10.85 -16.37 -6.14
N SER A 455 -11.74 -15.61 -6.78
CA SER A 455 -12.94 -16.13 -7.45
C SER A 455 -12.65 -16.78 -8.80
N SER A 456 -11.52 -16.43 -9.44
CA SER A 456 -11.06 -17.05 -10.67
C SER A 456 -10.53 -18.48 -10.42
N GLY A 457 -10.87 -19.39 -11.32
CA GLY A 457 -10.30 -20.74 -11.37
C GLY A 457 -8.87 -20.78 -11.93
N ALA A 458 -8.45 -19.71 -12.61
CA ALA A 458 -7.11 -19.56 -13.17
C ALA A 458 -6.51 -18.28 -12.56
N ARG A 459 -5.77 -18.47 -11.45
CA ARG A 459 -5.24 -17.36 -10.63
C ARG A 459 -3.89 -16.92 -11.15
N GLU A 460 -3.76 -15.62 -11.34
CA GLU A 460 -2.55 -14.94 -11.83
C GLU A 460 -1.56 -14.71 -10.68
N SER A 461 -1.11 -15.79 -10.03
CA SER A 461 -0.23 -15.71 -8.85
C SER A 461 1.24 -15.43 -9.19
N PHE A 462 1.67 -15.79 -10.39
CA PHE A 462 3.00 -15.50 -10.94
C PHE A 462 2.84 -15.18 -12.42
N ILE A 463 3.32 -14.02 -12.85
CA ILE A 463 3.23 -13.51 -14.22
C ILE A 463 4.64 -13.18 -14.71
N TYR A 464 4.92 -13.52 -15.95
CA TYR A 464 6.10 -13.08 -16.69
C TYR A 464 5.61 -12.17 -17.82
N LEU A 465 6.18 -10.98 -17.89
CA LEU A 465 5.96 -9.97 -18.91
C LEU A 465 7.26 -9.88 -19.72
N GLU A 466 7.22 -10.51 -20.89
CA GLU A 466 8.28 -10.43 -21.90
C GLU A 466 8.24 -9.04 -22.52
N ASN A 467 9.37 -8.35 -22.52
CA ASN A 467 9.55 -7.17 -23.35
C ASN A 467 9.87 -7.64 -24.78
N GLN A 468 9.43 -6.87 -25.79
CA GLN A 468 9.50 -7.29 -27.19
C GLN A 468 10.36 -6.31 -28.01
N GLY A 469 11.13 -5.45 -27.34
CA GLY A 469 12.07 -4.52 -27.94
C GLY A 469 11.47 -3.41 -28.84
N GLU A 470 10.24 -2.92 -28.59
CA GLU A 470 9.66 -1.77 -29.33
C GLU A 470 10.00 -0.39 -28.75
#